data_AF-A0A654EFA6-F1
#
_entry.id   AF-A0A654EFA6-F1
#
_cell.length_a   1.000
_cell.length_b   1.000
_cell.length_c   1.000
_cell.angle_alpha   90.00
_cell.angle_beta   90.00
_cell.angle_gamma   90.00
#
_symmetry.space_group_name_H-M   'P 1'
#
loop_
_entity.id
_entity.type
_entity.pdbx_description
1 polymer ?
#
loop_
_entity_poly.entity_id
_entity_poly.type
_entity_poly.pdbx_seq_one_letter_code
_entity_poly.pdbx_strand_id
1 'polypeptide(L)'
;MFSSTTLHHLPRPNLLLPRKVISRRMSTNPAIEPKVRKFESVEGVDIGSRNKSDGIRFRLVSYNILAQVYVKSALLPHSPPACLKWKARSHAILSVLKNLQADFFCLQEVDEYDSFYRNNMDSLGYSGIYIQRTGQRKRDGCAIFYKPSCAELVTKERIEYNDLVDSIKADSVSCSEQKIETSNEGKDSRKDSRDLNDPLVRLKRDCVGIMAAFRINKPFQHIVIVANTHLYWDPELADVKLAQAKYLLSRLAQFKTLISDEFECTPSLLLAGDFNSIPGDMVYSYLVSGNAKPTETIEEEEAPVPLSSVYEVTRGEPKFTNCTPGFTNTLDYIFISPSDFIKPVSILQLPEPDSPDVVGFLPNHHHPSDHLPIGAEFEIRRE
;
A
#
# COMPACT_ATOMS: atom_id res chain seq x y z
N MET A 1 -69.03 -12.03 -68.46
CA MET A 1 -68.18 -12.87 -67.61
C MET A 1 -66.76 -12.36 -67.72
N PHE A 2 -66.17 -11.94 -66.59
CA PHE A 2 -64.76 -11.80 -66.21
C PHE A 2 -63.74 -11.43 -67.33
N SER A 3 -63.14 -10.22 -67.33
CA SER A 3 -62.01 -9.76 -66.48
C SER A 3 -60.77 -10.65 -66.66
N SER A 4 -59.53 -10.20 -66.88
CA SER A 4 -58.87 -8.90 -66.73
C SER A 4 -57.56 -8.91 -67.55
N THR A 5 -57.26 -7.74 -68.09
CA THR A 5 -55.97 -7.11 -68.44
C THR A 5 -54.65 -7.73 -67.95
N THR A 6 -53.70 -7.68 -68.89
CA THR A 6 -52.23 -7.82 -68.84
C THR A 6 -51.54 -7.11 -67.67
N LEU A 7 -50.57 -7.80 -67.05
CA LEU A 7 -49.55 -7.21 -66.19
C LEU A 7 -48.18 -7.85 -66.45
N HIS A 8 -47.19 -6.97 -66.49
CA HIS A 8 -45.83 -7.09 -66.97
C HIS A 8 -45.00 -8.29 -66.44
N HIS A 9 -44.22 -8.88 -67.33
CA HIS A 9 -43.10 -9.77 -67.02
C HIS A 9 -42.01 -9.01 -66.25
N LEU A 10 -41.74 -9.43 -65.01
CA LEU A 10 -40.51 -9.12 -64.28
C LEU A 10 -39.69 -10.41 -64.07
N PRO A 11 -38.37 -10.38 -64.29
CA PRO A 11 -37.51 -11.56 -64.27
C PRO A 11 -37.18 -12.01 -62.84
N ARG A 12 -36.99 -13.33 -62.68
CA ARG A 12 -36.54 -13.99 -61.45
C ARG A 12 -35.17 -13.44 -61.02
N PRO A 13 -34.94 -13.11 -59.73
CA PRO A 13 -33.63 -12.69 -59.27
C PRO A 13 -32.66 -13.86 -59.18
N ASN A 14 -31.45 -13.60 -59.65
CA ASN A 14 -30.28 -14.48 -59.68
C ASN A 14 -29.90 -14.99 -58.27
N LEU A 15 -29.52 -16.27 -58.21
CA LEU A 15 -28.80 -16.89 -57.10
C LEU A 15 -27.47 -16.15 -56.87
N LEU A 16 -27.39 -15.37 -55.79
CA LEU A 16 -26.14 -14.77 -55.32
C LEU A 16 -25.30 -15.84 -54.61
N LEU A 17 -24.10 -16.09 -55.14
CA LEU A 17 -23.03 -16.86 -54.50
C LEU A 17 -22.75 -16.33 -53.08
N PRO A 18 -22.39 -17.21 -52.12
CA PRO A 18 -22.09 -16.76 -50.76
C PRO A 18 -20.83 -15.87 -50.77
N ARG A 19 -20.98 -14.65 -50.25
CA ARG A 19 -19.86 -13.74 -49.99
C ARG A 19 -18.84 -14.48 -49.13
N LYS A 20 -17.60 -14.63 -49.63
CA LYS A 20 -16.44 -14.99 -48.80
C LYS A 20 -16.38 -14.00 -47.65
N VAL A 21 -16.71 -14.46 -46.45
CA VAL A 21 -16.38 -13.77 -45.21
C VAL A 21 -14.86 -13.80 -45.14
N ILE A 22 -14.24 -12.69 -45.53
CA ILE A 22 -12.84 -12.43 -45.18
C ILE A 22 -12.86 -12.31 -43.67
N SER A 23 -12.44 -13.37 -42.98
CA SER A 23 -12.05 -13.34 -41.59
C SER A 23 -10.94 -12.29 -41.47
N ARG A 24 -11.33 -11.05 -41.16
CA ARG A 24 -10.40 -10.11 -40.56
C ARG A 24 -9.99 -10.78 -39.26
N ARG A 25 -8.72 -11.22 -39.20
CA ARG A 25 -8.04 -11.47 -37.93
C ARG A 25 -8.47 -10.33 -37.01
N MET A 26 -9.11 -10.66 -35.89
CA MET A 26 -9.30 -9.69 -34.83
C MET A 26 -7.92 -9.12 -34.54
N SER A 27 -7.77 -7.83 -34.84
CA SER A 27 -6.64 -7.07 -34.36
C SER A 27 -6.64 -7.29 -32.86
N THR A 28 -5.62 -7.98 -32.34
CA THR A 28 -5.33 -7.96 -30.92
C THR A 28 -5.29 -6.49 -30.53
N ASN A 29 -6.26 -6.02 -29.73
CA ASN A 29 -6.11 -4.72 -29.10
C ASN A 29 -4.72 -4.73 -28.45
N PRO A 30 -3.84 -3.76 -28.73
CA PRO A 30 -2.55 -3.71 -28.05
C PRO A 30 -2.85 -3.76 -26.56
N ALA A 31 -2.14 -4.63 -25.84
CA ALA A 31 -2.25 -4.67 -24.39
C ALA A 31 -1.95 -3.24 -23.91
N ILE A 32 -2.95 -2.55 -23.36
CA ILE A 32 -2.76 -1.20 -22.84
C ILE A 32 -1.78 -1.36 -21.69
N GLU A 33 -0.56 -0.85 -21.87
CA GLU A 33 0.46 -0.90 -20.84
C GLU A 33 0.06 0.01 -19.68
N PRO A 34 0.29 -0.41 -18.43
CA PRO A 34 0.03 0.41 -17.27
C PRO A 34 0.80 1.73 -17.32
N LYS A 35 0.16 2.81 -16.89
CA LYS A 35 0.78 4.14 -16.91
C LYS A 35 1.60 4.33 -15.63
N VAL A 36 2.90 4.61 -15.80
CA VAL A 36 3.81 4.95 -14.68
C VAL A 36 4.26 6.40 -14.82
N ARG A 37 4.03 7.19 -13.77
CA ARG A 37 4.45 8.59 -13.71
C ARG A 37 5.93 8.70 -13.31
N LYS A 38 6.52 9.87 -13.52
CA LYS A 38 7.95 10.12 -13.30
C LYS A 38 8.20 10.68 -11.90
N PHE A 39 9.39 10.38 -11.38
CA PHE A 39 9.93 11.10 -10.24
C PHE A 39 10.31 12.51 -10.67
N GLU A 40 9.92 13.49 -9.86
CA GLU A 40 10.24 14.90 -10.03
C GLU A 40 11.04 15.42 -8.85
N SER A 41 12.06 16.23 -9.14
CA SER A 41 12.89 16.85 -8.12
C SER A 41 12.07 17.74 -7.19
N VAL A 42 12.41 17.71 -5.90
CA VAL A 42 11.90 18.67 -4.92
C VAL A 42 12.59 20.01 -5.19
N GLU A 43 11.82 21.09 -5.37
CA GLU A 43 12.37 22.44 -5.63
C GLU A 43 13.23 22.89 -4.43
N GLY A 44 14.41 23.48 -4.70
CA GLY A 44 15.39 23.87 -3.67
C GLY A 44 16.61 22.94 -3.52
N VAL A 45 16.68 21.84 -4.27
CA VAL A 45 17.94 21.09 -4.45
C VAL A 45 18.70 21.75 -5.60
N ASP A 46 19.79 22.46 -5.28
CA ASP A 46 20.63 23.21 -6.22
C ASP A 46 20.78 22.52 -7.59
N ILE A 47 20.21 23.15 -8.62
CA ILE A 47 20.34 22.79 -10.05
C ILE A 47 21.79 22.96 -10.54
N GLY A 48 22.71 23.41 -9.67
CA GLY A 48 24.10 23.74 -9.97
C GLY A 48 25.17 22.71 -9.61
N SER A 49 24.85 21.47 -9.20
CA SER A 49 25.89 20.47 -8.93
C SER A 49 25.56 19.09 -9.49
N ARG A 50 25.90 18.89 -10.76
CA ARG A 50 26.23 17.57 -11.33
C ARG A 50 27.61 17.07 -10.86
N ASN A 51 28.10 17.50 -9.70
CA ASN A 51 29.21 16.80 -9.05
C ASN A 51 28.64 15.54 -8.41
N LYS A 52 29.31 14.40 -8.60
CA LYS A 52 28.99 13.12 -7.98
C LYS A 52 28.56 13.35 -6.53
N SER A 53 27.30 13.09 -6.19
CA SER A 53 26.85 13.21 -4.81
C SER A 53 27.60 12.15 -4.00
N ASP A 54 28.44 12.56 -3.05
CA ASP A 54 29.09 11.67 -2.08
C ASP A 54 28.09 11.03 -1.09
N GLY A 55 26.78 11.22 -1.30
CA GLY A 55 25.68 10.67 -0.53
C GLY A 55 25.17 9.32 -1.04
N ILE A 56 24.56 8.55 -0.14
CA ILE A 56 23.78 7.36 -0.50
C ILE A 56 22.46 7.83 -1.09
N ARG A 57 22.06 7.28 -2.23
CA ARG A 57 20.74 7.52 -2.82
C ARG A 57 20.00 6.22 -3.04
N PHE A 58 18.71 6.23 -2.73
CA PHE A 58 17.83 5.10 -2.98
C PHE A 58 16.39 5.57 -3.15
N ARG A 59 15.59 4.77 -3.84
CA ARG A 59 14.15 4.99 -4.03
C ARG A 59 13.32 4.04 -3.19
N LEU A 60 12.34 4.57 -2.49
CA LEU A 60 11.29 3.81 -1.83
C LEU A 60 9.95 4.11 -2.48
N VAL A 61 9.18 3.06 -2.76
CA VAL A 61 7.80 3.15 -3.25
C VAL A 61 6.89 2.40 -2.28
N SER A 62 5.75 3.01 -1.92
CA SER A 62 4.63 2.34 -1.26
C SER A 62 3.50 2.11 -2.25
N TYR A 63 2.86 0.94 -2.24
CA TYR A 63 1.75 0.65 -3.14
C TYR A 63 0.82 -0.45 -2.60
N ASN A 64 -0.44 -0.10 -2.33
CA ASN A 64 -1.50 -1.08 -2.12
C ASN A 64 -1.92 -1.64 -3.49
N ILE A 65 -1.69 -2.94 -3.70
CA ILE A 65 -1.85 -3.58 -5.02
C ILE A 65 -3.21 -4.24 -5.23
N LEU A 66 -4.16 -4.06 -4.30
CA LEU A 66 -5.50 -4.62 -4.32
C LEU A 66 -5.50 -6.16 -4.40
N ALA A 67 -5.67 -6.86 -3.28
CA ALA A 67 -5.65 -8.32 -3.30
C ALA A 67 -6.82 -8.87 -4.12
N GLN A 68 -6.62 -9.98 -4.82
CA GLN A 68 -7.67 -10.58 -5.66
C GLN A 68 -8.90 -11.00 -4.86
N VAL A 69 -8.74 -11.30 -3.56
CA VAL A 69 -9.86 -11.63 -2.66
C VAL A 69 -10.87 -10.49 -2.51
N TYR A 70 -10.46 -9.23 -2.74
CA TYR A 70 -11.33 -8.05 -2.67
C TYR A 70 -11.93 -7.66 -4.01
N VAL A 71 -11.39 -8.18 -5.11
CA VAL A 71 -11.89 -7.92 -6.46
C VAL A 71 -13.20 -8.68 -6.70
N LYS A 72 -14.32 -8.00 -6.46
CA LYS A 72 -15.68 -8.47 -6.75
C LYS A 72 -16.35 -7.52 -7.74
N SER A 73 -16.90 -8.05 -8.84
CA SER A 73 -17.53 -7.20 -9.87
C SER A 73 -18.65 -6.31 -9.33
N ALA A 74 -19.33 -6.72 -8.26
CA ALA A 74 -20.35 -5.92 -7.59
C ALA A 74 -19.78 -4.70 -6.84
N LEU A 75 -18.53 -4.77 -6.38
CA LEU A 75 -17.84 -3.68 -5.68
C LEU A 75 -17.07 -2.77 -6.65
N LEU A 76 -16.75 -3.27 -7.85
CA LEU A 76 -16.01 -2.54 -8.90
C LEU A 76 -16.77 -2.53 -10.24
N PRO A 77 -18.03 -2.05 -10.28
CA PRO A 77 -18.83 -2.08 -11.51
C PRO A 77 -18.35 -1.10 -12.58
N HIS A 78 -17.58 -0.07 -12.21
CA HIS A 78 -16.99 0.91 -13.12
C HIS A 78 -15.77 0.37 -13.86
N SER A 79 -15.08 -0.62 -13.29
CA SER A 79 -13.83 -1.15 -13.85
C SER A 79 -14.09 -2.08 -15.05
N PRO A 80 -13.29 -1.98 -16.12
CA PRO A 80 -13.34 -2.93 -17.23
C PRO A 80 -13.10 -4.38 -16.73
N PRO A 81 -13.99 -5.36 -17.04
CA PRO A 81 -13.86 -6.71 -16.51
C PRO A 81 -12.55 -7.42 -16.84
N ALA A 82 -11.90 -7.06 -17.95
CA ALA A 82 -10.59 -7.59 -18.33
C ALA A 82 -9.48 -7.18 -17.35
N CYS A 83 -9.55 -5.96 -16.81
CA CYS A 83 -8.57 -5.41 -15.86
C CYS A 83 -8.68 -6.05 -14.47
N LEU A 84 -9.87 -6.56 -14.11
CA LEU A 84 -10.12 -7.19 -12.81
C LEU A 84 -9.68 -8.66 -12.74
N LYS A 85 -9.39 -9.29 -13.89
CA LYS A 85 -8.94 -10.68 -13.91
C LYS A 85 -7.53 -10.78 -13.34
N TRP A 86 -7.36 -11.60 -12.30
CA TRP A 86 -6.08 -11.88 -11.64
C TRP A 86 -4.90 -11.94 -12.62
N LYS A 87 -4.97 -12.83 -13.62
CA LYS A 87 -3.88 -13.02 -14.58
C LYS A 87 -3.50 -11.72 -15.31
N ALA A 88 -4.46 -10.92 -15.75
CA ALA A 88 -4.16 -9.67 -16.44
C ALA A 88 -3.61 -8.62 -15.46
N ARG A 89 -4.29 -8.48 -14.32
CA ARG A 89 -3.98 -7.49 -13.28
C ARG A 89 -2.61 -7.71 -12.64
N SER A 90 -2.26 -8.94 -12.31
CA SER A 90 -0.98 -9.28 -11.68
C SER A 90 0.22 -9.01 -12.59
N HIS A 91 0.09 -9.24 -13.90
CA HIS A 91 1.12 -8.88 -14.88
C HIS A 91 1.21 -7.36 -15.09
N ALA A 92 0.07 -6.66 -15.05
CA ALA A 92 0.05 -5.21 -15.07
C ALA A 92 0.75 -4.63 -13.82
N ILE A 93 0.50 -5.18 -12.63
CA ILE A 93 1.20 -4.80 -11.39
C ILE A 93 2.72 -5.01 -11.54
N LEU A 94 3.17 -6.19 -12.02
CA LEU A 94 4.60 -6.42 -12.25
C LEU A 94 5.22 -5.42 -13.24
N SER A 95 4.48 -5.04 -14.29
CA SER A 95 4.92 -4.03 -15.24
C SER A 95 5.08 -2.66 -14.57
N VAL A 96 4.13 -2.25 -13.72
CA VAL A 96 4.24 -1.03 -12.90
C VAL A 96 5.48 -1.09 -12.01
N LEU A 97 5.64 -2.15 -11.22
CA LEU A 97 6.78 -2.31 -10.29
C LEU A 97 8.12 -2.27 -11.03
N LYS A 98 8.25 -2.99 -12.15
CA LYS A 98 9.45 -2.97 -12.98
C LYS A 98 9.79 -1.56 -13.48
N ASN A 99 8.78 -0.81 -13.93
CA ASN A 99 8.97 0.51 -14.54
C ASN A 99 9.23 1.62 -13.50
N LEU A 100 8.82 1.43 -12.25
CA LEU A 100 9.13 2.36 -11.15
C LEU A 100 10.62 2.33 -10.75
N GLN A 101 11.31 1.22 -11.01
CA GLN A 101 12.76 1.04 -10.76
C GLN A 101 13.20 1.34 -9.31
N ALA A 102 12.30 1.21 -8.32
CA ALA A 102 12.59 1.51 -6.92
C ALA A 102 13.67 0.57 -6.35
N ASP A 103 14.37 0.98 -5.31
CA ASP A 103 15.30 0.11 -4.59
C ASP A 103 14.61 -0.65 -3.46
N PHE A 104 13.55 -0.05 -2.91
CA PHE A 104 12.64 -0.64 -1.95
C PHE A 104 11.18 -0.49 -2.41
N PHE A 105 10.41 -1.56 -2.29
CA PHE A 105 8.94 -1.54 -2.42
C PHE A 105 8.31 -1.99 -1.11
N CYS A 106 7.43 -1.15 -0.56
CA CYS A 106 6.50 -1.49 0.51
C CYS A 106 5.14 -1.77 -0.12
N LEU A 107 4.75 -3.04 -0.22
CA LEU A 107 3.49 -3.43 -0.83
C LEU A 107 2.48 -3.89 0.21
N GLN A 108 1.23 -3.43 0.07
CA GLN A 108 0.09 -3.86 0.87
C GLN A 108 -0.86 -4.68 0.01
N GLU A 109 -1.70 -5.49 0.65
CA GLU A 109 -2.64 -6.40 -0.02
C GLU A 109 -1.96 -7.38 -0.99
N VAL A 110 -0.78 -7.87 -0.61
CA VAL A 110 -0.07 -8.87 -1.40
C VAL A 110 -0.66 -10.24 -1.11
N ASP A 111 -1.40 -10.79 -2.06
CA ASP A 111 -1.76 -12.20 -2.12
C ASP A 111 -0.83 -12.98 -3.07
N GLU A 112 -0.94 -14.31 -3.12
CA GLU A 112 -0.15 -15.16 -4.04
C GLU A 112 1.36 -14.86 -3.99
N TYR A 113 1.89 -14.53 -2.79
CA TYR A 113 3.29 -14.13 -2.61
C TYR A 113 4.24 -15.24 -3.08
N ASP A 114 4.09 -16.46 -2.56
CA ASP A 114 5.00 -17.57 -2.87
C ASP A 114 4.82 -18.11 -4.29
N SER A 115 3.58 -18.10 -4.80
CA SER A 115 3.22 -18.67 -6.11
C SER A 115 3.51 -17.71 -7.27
N PHE A 116 3.45 -16.39 -7.04
CA PHE A 116 3.57 -15.39 -8.09
C PHE A 116 4.65 -14.33 -7.79
N TYR A 117 4.49 -13.52 -6.74
CA TYR A 117 5.34 -12.32 -6.58
C TYR A 117 6.79 -12.65 -6.23
N ARG A 118 7.06 -13.65 -5.39
CA ARG A 118 8.41 -14.02 -4.94
C ARG A 118 9.35 -14.26 -6.13
N ASN A 119 9.01 -15.20 -7.01
CA ASN A 119 9.89 -15.59 -8.13
C ASN A 119 9.94 -14.52 -9.23
N ASN A 120 8.83 -13.81 -9.48
CA ASN A 120 8.80 -12.74 -10.49
C ASN A 120 9.62 -11.52 -10.04
N MET A 121 9.55 -11.14 -8.77
CA MET A 121 10.37 -10.05 -8.22
C MET A 121 11.85 -10.45 -8.10
N ASP A 122 12.16 -11.71 -7.77
CA ASP A 122 13.52 -12.26 -7.81
C ASP A 122 14.13 -12.18 -9.22
N SER A 123 13.35 -12.52 -10.25
CA SER A 123 13.74 -12.37 -11.65
C SER A 123 13.99 -10.90 -12.07
N LEU A 124 13.45 -9.94 -11.32
CA LEU A 124 13.70 -8.50 -11.49
C LEU A 124 14.85 -7.99 -10.61
N GLY A 125 15.53 -8.86 -9.86
CA GLY A 125 16.67 -8.54 -9.01
C GLY A 125 16.32 -8.13 -7.57
N TYR A 126 15.11 -8.46 -7.10
CA TYR A 126 14.66 -8.14 -5.74
C TYR A 126 14.60 -9.37 -4.84
N SER A 127 15.04 -9.22 -3.60
CA SER A 127 14.69 -10.14 -2.52
C SER A 127 13.48 -9.60 -1.76
N GLY A 128 12.68 -10.49 -1.16
CA GLY A 128 11.43 -10.12 -0.51
C GLY A 128 11.29 -10.69 0.90
N ILE A 129 10.71 -9.89 1.79
CA ILE A 129 10.18 -10.34 3.08
C ILE A 129 8.68 -10.12 3.11
N TYR A 130 7.95 -11.04 3.72
CA TYR A 130 6.49 -11.07 3.70
C TYR A 130 5.91 -11.52 5.03
N ILE A 131 4.78 -10.92 5.38
CA ILE A 131 3.88 -11.35 6.45
C ILE A 131 2.45 -11.41 5.90
N GLN A 132 1.80 -12.56 6.08
CA GLN A 132 0.40 -12.72 5.76
C GLN A 132 -0.46 -12.34 6.96
N ARG A 133 -1.64 -11.77 6.71
CA ARG A 133 -2.68 -11.65 7.74
C ARG A 133 -3.05 -13.02 8.31
N THR A 134 -3.31 -13.10 9.61
CA THR A 134 -3.62 -14.35 10.32
C THR A 134 -5.05 -14.86 10.09
N GLY A 135 -5.95 -14.02 9.56
CA GLY A 135 -7.33 -14.37 9.31
C GLY A 135 -7.51 -15.44 8.23
N GLN A 136 -8.32 -16.47 8.48
CA GLN A 136 -8.51 -17.58 7.54
C GLN A 136 -9.21 -17.20 6.21
N ARG A 137 -9.95 -16.07 6.19
CA ARG A 137 -10.70 -15.63 5.00
C ARG A 137 -9.90 -14.71 4.07
N LYS A 138 -8.89 -14.01 4.60
CA LYS A 138 -8.14 -12.96 3.92
C LYS A 138 -6.68 -13.36 3.93
N ARG A 139 -6.19 -13.87 2.79
CA ARG A 139 -4.83 -14.41 2.65
C ARG A 139 -3.83 -13.39 2.09
N ASP A 140 -4.21 -12.11 2.08
CA ASP A 140 -3.31 -11.02 1.73
C ASP A 140 -2.39 -10.65 2.90
N GLY A 141 -1.42 -9.78 2.63
CA GLY A 141 -0.46 -9.35 3.61
C GLY A 141 0.39 -8.17 3.16
N CYS A 142 1.46 -7.92 3.90
CA CYS A 142 2.44 -6.86 3.62
C CYS A 142 3.77 -7.47 3.19
N ALA A 143 4.38 -6.90 2.16
CA ALA A 143 5.71 -7.29 1.68
C ALA A 143 6.66 -6.09 1.64
N ILE A 144 7.94 -6.34 1.91
CA ILE A 144 9.02 -5.42 1.56
C ILE A 144 9.92 -6.14 0.56
N PHE A 145 10.01 -5.60 -0.65
CA PHE A 145 11.00 -6.03 -1.65
C PHE A 145 12.15 -5.02 -1.68
N TYR A 146 13.37 -5.52 -1.80
CA TYR A 146 14.57 -4.68 -1.84
C TYR A 146 15.60 -5.25 -2.84
N LYS A 147 16.43 -4.40 -3.44
CA LYS A 147 17.55 -4.85 -4.28
C LYS A 147 18.75 -5.23 -3.42
N PRO A 148 19.20 -6.51 -3.39
CA PRO A 148 20.39 -6.91 -2.63
C PRO A 148 21.68 -6.23 -3.14
N SER A 149 21.69 -5.76 -4.39
CA SER A 149 22.80 -4.97 -4.94
C SER A 149 22.92 -3.56 -4.34
N CYS A 150 21.86 -3.06 -3.71
CA CYS A 150 21.80 -1.74 -3.07
C CYS A 150 21.89 -1.84 -1.55
N ALA A 151 21.16 -2.79 -0.96
CA ALA A 151 21.01 -2.90 0.48
C ALA A 151 21.00 -4.36 0.96
N GLU A 152 21.70 -4.62 2.06
CA GLU A 152 21.76 -5.91 2.73
C GLU A 152 20.76 -5.96 3.89
N LEU A 153 19.90 -6.98 3.94
CA LEU A 153 18.97 -7.18 5.05
C LEU A 153 19.75 -7.64 6.29
N VAL A 154 19.66 -6.87 7.37
CA VAL A 154 20.34 -7.16 8.64
C VAL A 154 19.42 -7.94 9.57
N THR A 155 18.26 -7.37 9.88
CA THR A 155 17.26 -7.98 10.75
C THR A 155 15.88 -7.47 10.39
N LYS A 156 14.84 -8.20 10.83
CA LYS A 156 13.45 -7.90 10.54
C LYS A 156 12.55 -8.29 11.70
N GLU A 157 11.45 -7.58 11.81
CA GLU A 157 10.41 -7.82 12.80
C GLU A 157 9.03 -7.78 12.15
N ARG A 158 8.14 -8.62 12.67
CA ARG A 158 6.74 -8.73 12.26
C ARG A 158 5.86 -8.08 13.32
N ILE A 159 4.83 -7.38 12.89
CA ILE A 159 3.82 -6.79 13.76
C ILE A 159 2.50 -7.49 13.47
N GLU A 160 1.94 -8.16 14.47
CA GLU A 160 0.57 -8.66 14.45
C GLU A 160 -0.25 -7.77 15.39
N TYR A 161 -1.17 -6.96 14.85
CA TYR A 161 -1.89 -6.00 15.69
C TYR A 161 -2.86 -6.66 16.69
N ASN A 162 -3.16 -7.95 16.52
CA ASN A 162 -3.91 -8.71 17.51
C ASN A 162 -3.14 -8.90 18.82
N ASP A 163 -1.81 -8.73 18.83
CA ASP A 163 -0.99 -8.80 20.05
C ASP A 163 -1.40 -7.73 21.07
N LEU A 164 -1.99 -6.62 20.61
CA LEU A 164 -2.63 -5.60 21.47
C LEU A 164 -3.73 -6.18 22.36
N VAL A 165 -4.50 -7.13 21.83
CA VAL A 165 -5.60 -7.75 22.57
C VAL A 165 -5.03 -8.63 23.68
N ASP A 166 -3.90 -9.28 23.42
CA ASP A 166 -3.27 -10.18 24.38
C ASP A 166 -2.51 -9.41 25.47
N SER A 167 -1.93 -8.24 25.17
CA SER A 167 -1.37 -7.35 26.19
C SER A 167 -2.46 -6.83 27.14
N ILE A 168 -3.61 -6.40 26.63
CA ILE A 168 -4.74 -5.92 27.46
C ILE A 168 -5.25 -7.05 28.37
N LYS A 169 -5.34 -8.29 27.86
CA LYS A 169 -5.72 -9.43 28.70
C LYS A 169 -4.71 -9.67 29.81
N ALA A 170 -3.41 -9.64 29.52
CA ALA A 170 -2.37 -9.84 30.52
C ALA A 170 -2.43 -8.78 31.63
N ASP A 171 -2.62 -7.51 31.26
CA ASP A 171 -2.76 -6.41 32.21
C ASP A 171 -4.04 -6.54 33.06
N SER A 172 -5.15 -7.00 32.46
CA SER A 172 -6.40 -7.24 33.20
C SER A 172 -6.28 -8.39 34.21
N VAL A 173 -5.51 -9.44 33.89
CA VAL A 173 -5.26 -10.58 34.78
C VAL A 173 -4.27 -10.20 35.90
N SER A 174 -3.31 -9.32 35.62
CA SER A 174 -2.42 -8.72 36.62
C SER A 174 -3.16 -7.90 37.69
N CYS A 175 -4.38 -7.43 37.41
CA CYS A 175 -5.21 -6.70 38.37
C CYS A 175 -6.30 -7.56 39.03
N SER A 176 -6.43 -8.85 38.66
CA SER A 176 -7.50 -9.73 39.12
C SER A 176 -7.00 -11.04 39.74
N GLU A 177 -5.97 -10.99 40.57
CA GLU A 177 -5.72 -12.05 41.57
C GLU A 177 -6.67 -11.86 42.77
N GLN A 178 -7.98 -12.06 42.54
CA GLN A 178 -8.94 -12.55 43.53
C GLN A 178 -10.32 -12.73 42.86
N LYS A 179 -10.56 -13.93 42.32
CA LYS A 179 -11.74 -14.77 42.60
C LYS A 179 -11.75 -16.00 41.68
N ILE A 180 -11.58 -17.15 42.33
CA ILE A 180 -11.98 -18.46 41.82
C ILE A 180 -13.51 -18.51 41.85
N GLU A 181 -14.16 -18.95 40.77
CA GLU A 181 -15.07 -20.10 40.80
C GLU A 181 -15.62 -20.51 39.42
N THR A 182 -15.72 -21.82 39.29
CA THR A 182 -16.20 -22.71 38.22
C THR A 182 -17.54 -22.36 37.56
N SER A 183 -17.64 -22.62 36.25
CA SER A 183 -18.74 -23.41 35.67
C SER A 183 -18.44 -23.89 34.25
N ASN A 184 -18.56 -25.21 34.06
CA ASN A 184 -18.74 -25.86 32.77
C ASN A 184 -20.19 -25.61 32.31
N GLU A 185 -20.41 -25.37 31.01
CA GLU A 185 -21.39 -26.08 30.16
C GLU A 185 -21.55 -25.42 28.78
N GLY A 186 -21.80 -26.26 27.76
CA GLY A 186 -22.69 -25.89 26.66
C GLY A 186 -22.06 -25.55 25.32
N LYS A 187 -21.94 -26.55 24.45
CA LYS A 187 -22.07 -26.38 23.00
C LYS A 187 -23.40 -25.68 22.69
N ASP A 188 -23.38 -24.53 22.01
CA ASP A 188 -24.44 -24.21 21.06
C ASP A 188 -24.00 -23.26 19.94
N SER A 189 -24.41 -23.62 18.73
CA SER A 189 -24.23 -22.94 17.46
C SER A 189 -25.06 -21.67 17.37
N ARG A 190 -24.48 -20.46 17.43
CA ARG A 190 -25.22 -19.20 17.17
C ARG A 190 -24.34 -18.12 16.52
N LYS A 191 -24.94 -17.46 15.51
CA LYS A 191 -24.53 -16.24 14.79
C LYS A 191 -23.52 -15.36 15.53
N ASP A 192 -22.45 -15.02 14.83
CA ASP A 192 -21.32 -14.18 15.22
C ASP A 192 -21.73 -12.70 15.41
N SER A 193 -22.71 -12.43 16.27
CA SER A 193 -23.06 -11.09 16.74
C SER A 193 -22.18 -10.77 17.95
N ARG A 194 -20.87 -10.64 17.74
CA ARG A 194 -19.95 -10.22 18.79
C ARG A 194 -20.16 -8.72 19.05
N ASP A 195 -20.39 -8.37 20.31
CA ASP A 195 -20.62 -6.99 20.75
C ASP A 195 -19.36 -6.14 20.51
N LEU A 196 -19.44 -5.14 19.65
CA LEU A 196 -18.34 -4.22 19.37
C LEU A 196 -18.07 -3.23 20.51
N ASN A 197 -18.93 -3.20 21.52
CA ASN A 197 -18.64 -2.44 22.74
C ASN A 197 -17.53 -3.08 23.58
N ASP A 198 -17.31 -4.39 23.44
CA ASP A 198 -16.18 -5.08 24.07
C ASP A 198 -14.85 -4.72 23.37
N PRO A 199 -13.90 -4.04 24.05
CA PRO A 199 -12.61 -3.68 23.46
C PRO A 199 -11.81 -4.89 22.94
N LEU A 200 -11.92 -6.07 23.57
CA LEU A 200 -11.22 -7.28 23.15
C LEU A 200 -11.75 -7.81 21.82
N VAL A 201 -13.05 -7.62 21.56
CA VAL A 201 -13.68 -7.95 20.28
C VAL A 201 -13.38 -6.87 19.24
N ARG A 202 -13.49 -5.59 19.63
CA ARG A 202 -13.35 -4.45 18.73
C ARG A 202 -11.93 -4.29 18.21
N LEU A 203 -10.91 -4.46 19.06
CA LEU A 203 -9.50 -4.33 18.68
C LEU A 203 -8.97 -5.53 17.90
N LYS A 204 -9.59 -6.71 18.03
CA LYS A 204 -9.16 -7.93 17.33
C LYS A 204 -9.43 -7.82 15.84
N ARG A 205 -8.43 -7.34 15.09
CA ARG A 205 -8.42 -7.21 13.64
C ARG A 205 -7.10 -7.75 13.13
N ASP A 206 -7.17 -8.68 12.17
CA ASP A 206 -6.02 -9.37 11.57
C ASP A 206 -5.21 -8.45 10.64
N CYS A 207 -4.92 -7.23 11.07
CA CYS A 207 -4.00 -6.31 10.41
C CYS A 207 -2.57 -6.70 10.76
N VAL A 208 -1.64 -6.36 9.87
CA VAL A 208 -0.23 -6.72 10.01
C VAL A 208 0.67 -5.59 9.54
N GLY A 209 1.87 -5.55 10.12
CA GLY A 209 2.98 -4.72 9.67
C GLY A 209 4.27 -5.54 9.62
N ILE A 210 5.26 -5.01 8.93
CA ILE A 210 6.62 -5.58 8.87
C ILE A 210 7.62 -4.45 8.85
N MET A 211 8.71 -4.59 9.60
CA MET A 211 9.83 -3.66 9.58
C MET A 211 11.13 -4.42 9.42
N ALA A 212 12.10 -3.79 8.77
CA ALA A 212 13.40 -4.38 8.55
C ALA A 212 14.49 -3.31 8.54
N ALA A 213 15.64 -3.67 9.10
CA ALA A 213 16.84 -2.88 9.06
C ALA A 213 17.72 -3.36 7.90
N PHE A 214 18.20 -2.41 7.11
CA PHE A 214 19.02 -2.66 5.95
C PHE A 214 20.33 -1.90 6.06
N ARG A 215 21.44 -2.57 5.75
CA ARG A 215 22.77 -1.96 5.66
C ARG A 215 23.04 -1.58 4.21
N ILE A 216 23.32 -0.31 3.97
CA ILE A 216 23.82 0.18 2.69
C ILE A 216 25.30 0.47 2.85
N ASN A 217 26.16 -0.10 2.00
CA ASN A 217 27.61 -0.07 2.17
C ASN A 217 28.34 0.96 1.29
N LYS A 218 27.64 1.60 0.34
CA LYS A 218 28.25 2.54 -0.63
C LYS A 218 27.40 3.79 -0.81
N PRO A 219 28.02 4.99 -0.89
CA PRO A 219 29.46 5.28 -0.77
C PRO A 219 30.05 5.18 0.65
N PHE A 220 29.22 5.00 1.67
CA PHE A 220 29.63 4.72 3.05
C PHE A 220 28.63 3.75 3.68
N GLN A 221 28.97 3.22 4.85
CA GLN A 221 28.08 2.34 5.60
C GLN A 221 27.03 3.18 6.33
N HIS A 222 25.75 2.85 6.11
CA HIS A 222 24.63 3.44 6.83
C HIS A 222 23.51 2.41 7.02
N ILE A 223 22.75 2.51 8.12
CA ILE A 223 21.60 1.64 8.37
C ILE A 223 20.30 2.41 8.12
N VAL A 224 19.42 1.80 7.34
CA VAL A 224 18.08 2.30 7.05
C VAL A 224 17.06 1.29 7.56
N ILE A 225 16.17 1.74 8.44
CA ILE A 225 14.99 0.99 8.85
C ILE A 225 13.85 1.36 7.88
N VAL A 226 13.26 0.34 7.26
CA VAL A 226 12.07 0.48 6.42
C VAL A 226 10.95 -0.33 7.04
N ALA A 227 9.85 0.34 7.35
CA ALA A 227 8.63 -0.27 7.82
C ALA A 227 7.49 -0.16 6.80
N ASN A 228 6.64 -1.17 6.78
CA ASN A 228 5.47 -1.28 5.93
C ASN A 228 4.28 -1.73 6.78
N THR A 229 3.13 -1.06 6.67
CA THR A 229 1.91 -1.47 7.36
C THR A 229 0.66 -1.34 6.49
N HIS A 230 -0.40 -2.06 6.89
CA HIS A 230 -1.75 -1.86 6.40
C HIS A 230 -2.71 -1.85 7.60
N LEU A 231 -3.12 -0.65 8.03
CA LEU A 231 -4.03 -0.45 9.15
C LEU A 231 -5.47 -0.84 8.80
N TYR A 232 -6.32 -0.92 9.81
CA TYR A 232 -7.72 -1.28 9.62
C TYR A 232 -8.49 -0.27 8.76
N TRP A 233 -9.44 -0.75 7.96
CA TRP A 233 -10.06 0.03 6.87
C TRP A 233 -11.34 0.78 7.27
N ASP A 234 -12.03 0.32 8.31
CA ASP A 234 -13.38 0.80 8.62
C ASP A 234 -13.33 2.24 9.16
N PRO A 235 -13.98 3.22 8.50
CA PRO A 235 -14.00 4.60 8.96
C PRO A 235 -14.72 4.79 10.30
N GLU A 236 -15.66 3.89 10.67
CA GLU A 236 -16.40 3.97 11.93
C GLU A 236 -15.55 3.52 13.13
N LEU A 237 -14.44 2.83 12.90
CA LEU A 237 -13.55 2.28 13.92
C LEU A 237 -12.21 3.01 13.96
N ALA A 238 -12.28 4.34 14.04
CA ALA A 238 -11.11 5.23 14.09
C ALA A 238 -10.23 4.98 15.34
N ASP A 239 -10.84 4.58 16.44
CA ASP A 239 -10.19 4.16 17.68
C ASP A 239 -9.32 2.90 17.50
N VAL A 240 -9.79 1.92 16.72
CA VAL A 240 -9.01 0.72 16.37
C VAL A 240 -7.81 1.13 15.52
N LYS A 241 -8.01 1.99 14.52
CA LYS A 241 -6.91 2.51 13.68
C LYS A 241 -5.88 3.24 14.52
N LEU A 242 -6.31 4.09 15.46
CA LEU A 242 -5.42 4.80 16.37
C LEU A 242 -4.65 3.85 17.29
N ALA A 243 -5.31 2.85 17.89
CA ALA A 243 -4.64 1.87 18.73
C ALA A 243 -3.55 1.10 17.96
N GLN A 244 -3.82 0.74 16.70
CA GLN A 244 -2.83 0.14 15.83
C GLN A 244 -1.67 1.09 15.50
N ALA A 245 -1.95 2.37 15.23
CA ALA A 245 -0.91 3.37 14.99
C ALA A 245 -0.01 3.59 16.22
N LYS A 246 -0.59 3.68 17.43
CA LYS A 246 0.16 3.74 18.70
C LYS A 246 1.07 2.54 18.87
N TYR A 247 0.54 1.34 18.66
CA TYR A 247 1.32 0.10 18.74
C TYR A 247 2.47 0.07 17.73
N LEU A 248 2.19 0.47 16.49
CA LEU A 248 3.19 0.57 15.43
C LEU A 248 4.35 1.47 15.82
N LEU A 249 4.07 2.68 16.32
CA LEU A 249 5.12 3.61 16.73
C LEU A 249 5.90 3.13 17.95
N SER A 250 5.24 2.48 18.90
CA SER A 250 5.89 1.85 20.05
C SER A 250 6.87 0.75 19.62
N ARG A 251 6.44 -0.16 18.73
CA ARG A 251 7.31 -1.21 18.16
C ARG A 251 8.45 -0.62 17.32
N LEU A 252 8.18 0.41 16.53
CA LEU A 252 9.19 1.12 15.75
C LEU A 252 10.24 1.78 16.64
N ALA A 253 9.84 2.42 17.75
CA ALA A 253 10.76 3.00 18.71
C ALA A 253 11.68 1.93 19.32
N GLN A 254 11.10 0.81 19.78
CA GLN A 254 11.84 -0.31 20.34
C GLN A 254 12.84 -0.90 19.34
N PHE A 255 12.40 -1.11 18.10
CA PHE A 255 13.25 -1.63 17.03
C PHE A 255 14.35 -0.63 16.66
N LYS A 256 14.04 0.67 16.56
CA LYS A 256 15.04 1.71 16.31
C LYS A 256 16.13 1.70 17.39
N THR A 257 15.74 1.66 18.66
CA THR A 257 16.69 1.58 19.79
C THR A 257 17.56 0.32 19.69
N LEU A 258 16.95 -0.85 19.47
CA LEU A 258 17.69 -2.11 19.33
C LEU A 258 18.75 -2.05 18.22
N ILE A 259 18.39 -1.50 17.05
CA ILE A 259 19.33 -1.33 15.93
C ILE A 259 20.42 -0.30 16.25
N SER A 260 20.06 0.76 16.97
CA SER A 260 21.02 1.81 17.34
C SER A 260 22.06 1.26 18.31
N ASP A 261 21.64 0.45 19.26
CA ASP A 261 22.50 -0.20 20.26
C ASP A 261 23.35 -1.32 19.63
N GLU A 262 22.76 -2.17 18.77
CA GLU A 262 23.47 -3.31 18.15
C GLU A 262 24.58 -2.86 17.18
N PHE A 263 24.35 -1.75 16.46
CA PHE A 263 25.27 -1.27 15.42
C PHE A 263 25.99 0.03 15.76
N GLU A 264 25.79 0.55 16.97
CA GLU A 264 26.39 1.80 17.45
C GLU A 264 26.22 2.95 16.44
N CYS A 265 25.00 3.14 15.92
CA CYS A 265 24.71 4.10 14.87
C CYS A 265 23.35 4.79 15.04
N THR A 266 23.12 5.88 14.30
CA THR A 266 21.80 6.52 14.19
C THR A 266 21.12 6.07 12.90
N PRO A 267 20.24 5.05 12.92
CA PRO A 267 19.61 4.56 11.71
C PRO A 267 18.59 5.58 11.17
N SER A 268 18.56 5.75 9.84
CA SER A 268 17.48 6.49 9.18
C SER A 268 16.21 5.65 9.20
N LEU A 269 15.07 6.24 9.56
CA LEU A 269 13.80 5.53 9.68
C LEU A 269 12.78 6.04 8.65
N LEU A 270 12.27 5.10 7.85
CA LEU A 270 11.19 5.31 6.89
C LEU A 270 10.03 4.39 7.24
N LEU A 271 8.83 4.94 7.31
CA LEU A 271 7.60 4.20 7.53
C LEU A 271 6.67 4.45 6.35
N ALA A 272 6.30 3.40 5.62
CA ALA A 272 5.36 3.48 4.52
C ALA A 272 4.14 2.58 4.80
N GLY A 273 3.04 2.82 4.10
CA GLY A 273 1.87 1.96 4.27
C GLY A 273 0.59 2.55 3.72
N ASP A 274 -0.45 1.72 3.83
CA ASP A 274 -1.85 2.15 3.74
C ASP A 274 -2.37 2.31 5.17
N PHE A 275 -2.66 3.55 5.55
CA PHE A 275 -3.09 3.90 6.90
C PHE A 275 -4.61 4.00 7.02
N ASN A 276 -5.35 3.89 5.91
CA ASN A 276 -6.80 4.04 5.87
C ASN A 276 -7.29 5.29 6.65
N SER A 277 -6.51 6.36 6.59
CA SER A 277 -6.65 7.56 7.41
C SER A 277 -6.30 8.78 6.55
N ILE A 278 -7.10 9.84 6.62
CA ILE A 278 -6.96 11.01 5.75
C ILE A 278 -6.08 12.08 6.41
N PRO A 279 -5.46 13.00 5.64
CA PRO A 279 -4.67 14.07 6.22
C PRO A 279 -5.50 14.88 7.23
N GLY A 280 -4.92 15.11 8.41
CA GLY A 280 -5.56 15.85 9.51
C GLY A 280 -6.56 15.05 10.36
N ASP A 281 -6.79 13.76 10.09
CA ASP A 281 -7.55 12.93 11.04
C ASP A 281 -6.73 12.57 12.30
N MET A 282 -7.36 11.90 13.26
CA MET A 282 -6.72 11.58 14.55
C MET A 282 -5.50 10.65 14.41
N VAL A 283 -5.50 9.75 13.43
CA VAL A 283 -4.40 8.80 13.20
C VAL A 283 -3.23 9.54 12.56
N TYR A 284 -3.52 10.32 11.51
CA TYR A 284 -2.52 11.16 10.85
C TYR A 284 -1.89 12.15 11.84
N SER A 285 -2.73 12.86 12.60
CA SER A 285 -2.29 13.85 13.59
C SER A 285 -1.41 13.22 14.68
N TYR A 286 -1.78 12.03 15.17
CA TYR A 286 -0.94 11.29 16.11
C TYR A 286 0.39 10.87 15.49
N LEU A 287 0.41 10.38 14.25
CA LEU A 287 1.65 9.95 13.58
C LEU A 287 2.66 11.10 13.45
N VAL A 288 2.19 12.33 13.22
CA VAL A 288 3.06 13.50 13.06
C VAL A 288 3.23 14.34 14.35
N SER A 289 2.58 13.97 15.45
CA SER A 289 2.55 14.76 16.70
C SER A 289 3.91 14.90 17.36
N GLY A 290 4.79 13.90 17.22
CA GLY A 290 6.16 13.94 17.76
C GLY A 290 7.05 15.04 17.17
N ASN A 291 6.60 15.76 16.13
CA ASN A 291 7.29 16.95 15.60
C ASN A 291 6.71 18.27 16.13
N ALA A 292 5.63 18.25 16.90
CA ALA A 292 5.04 19.47 17.44
C ALA A 292 6.01 20.12 18.44
N LYS A 293 6.04 21.46 18.46
CA LYS A 293 6.71 22.17 19.55
C LYS A 293 5.90 21.94 20.83
N PRO A 294 6.53 21.75 22.01
CA PRO A 294 5.79 21.58 23.25
C PRO A 294 4.84 22.76 23.45
N THR A 295 3.54 22.53 23.28
CA THR A 295 2.51 23.51 23.62
C THR A 295 2.13 23.31 25.08
N GLU A 296 2.08 24.38 25.87
CA GLU A 296 1.81 24.37 27.32
C GLU A 296 0.39 23.91 27.71
N THR A 297 -0.35 23.25 26.83
CA THR A 297 -1.74 22.86 27.08
C THR A 297 -2.02 21.45 26.60
N ILE A 298 -2.36 20.61 27.58
CA ILE A 298 -2.84 19.22 27.54
C ILE A 298 -1.73 18.17 27.39
N GLU A 299 -1.74 17.21 28.33
CA GLU A 299 -0.96 15.97 28.37
C GLU A 299 -1.34 15.04 27.20
N GLU A 300 -1.23 15.50 25.96
CA GLU A 300 -1.40 14.63 24.81
C GLU A 300 -0.17 13.70 24.72
N GLU A 301 -0.43 12.40 24.72
CA GLU A 301 0.60 11.37 24.59
C GLU A 301 1.29 11.53 23.23
N GLU A 302 2.47 12.15 23.22
CA GLU A 302 3.26 12.36 22.03
C GLU A 302 3.74 11.04 21.43
N ALA A 303 3.82 10.99 20.09
CA ALA A 303 4.37 9.85 19.40
C ALA A 303 5.83 9.58 19.84
N PRO A 304 6.19 8.33 20.18
CA PRO A 304 7.53 7.99 20.66
C PRO A 304 8.61 8.13 19.56
N VAL A 305 8.19 8.31 18.32
CA VAL A 305 9.06 8.54 17.16
C VAL A 305 8.54 9.76 16.41
N PRO A 306 9.36 10.82 16.25
CA PRO A 306 9.01 11.95 15.40
C PRO A 306 8.98 11.50 13.94
N LEU A 307 7.87 11.74 13.23
CA LEU A 307 7.66 11.38 11.84
C LEU A 307 7.05 12.53 11.05
N SER A 308 7.60 12.84 9.88
CA SER A 308 7.05 13.82 8.93
C SER A 308 6.57 13.11 7.66
N SER A 309 5.41 13.48 7.13
CA SER A 309 4.98 12.98 5.82
C SER A 309 5.86 13.58 4.72
N VAL A 310 6.40 12.72 3.87
CA VAL A 310 7.32 13.12 2.79
C VAL A 310 6.61 13.99 1.75
N TYR A 311 5.33 13.74 1.45
CA TYR A 311 4.60 14.57 0.49
C TYR A 311 4.26 15.93 1.10
N GLU A 312 3.80 15.96 2.36
CA GLU A 312 3.48 17.20 3.05
C GLU A 312 4.68 18.16 3.12
N VAL A 313 5.85 17.67 3.54
CA VAL A 313 7.05 18.52 3.68
C VAL A 313 7.70 18.92 2.36
N THR A 314 7.25 18.36 1.22
CA THR A 314 7.84 18.67 -0.10
C THR A 314 6.92 19.50 -0.97
N ARG A 315 5.65 19.11 -1.14
CA ARG A 315 4.69 19.77 -2.04
C ARG A 315 3.26 19.83 -1.50
N GLY A 316 3.04 19.38 -0.26
CA GLY A 316 1.71 19.13 0.29
C GLY A 316 1.22 17.72 0.00
N GLU A 317 0.33 17.21 0.86
CA GLU A 317 -0.29 15.90 0.63
C GLU A 317 -1.02 15.83 -0.73
N PRO A 318 -0.97 14.70 -1.44
CA PRO A 318 -1.72 14.54 -2.68
C PRO A 318 -3.22 14.66 -2.42
N LYS A 319 -3.98 15.00 -3.45
CA LYS A 319 -5.46 15.05 -3.36
C LYS A 319 -6.07 13.67 -3.11
N PHE A 320 -5.44 12.64 -3.65
CA PHE A 320 -5.84 11.26 -3.45
C PHE A 320 -4.71 10.28 -3.74
N THR A 321 -4.75 9.15 -3.05
CA THR A 321 -3.96 7.95 -3.35
C THR A 321 -4.88 6.76 -3.62
N ASN A 322 -6.10 6.74 -3.05
CA ASN A 322 -7.19 5.85 -3.42
C ASN A 322 -8.24 6.60 -4.27
N CYS A 323 -8.77 5.97 -5.32
CA CYS A 323 -9.79 6.59 -6.17
C CYS A 323 -10.87 5.61 -6.63
N THR A 324 -12.01 5.64 -5.94
CA THR A 324 -13.22 4.86 -6.24
C THR A 324 -14.47 5.76 -6.31
N PRO A 325 -15.59 5.31 -6.90
CA PRO A 325 -16.80 6.13 -7.02
C PRO A 325 -17.39 6.65 -5.70
N GLY A 326 -17.21 5.91 -4.60
CA GLY A 326 -17.75 6.26 -3.29
C GLY A 326 -16.74 6.94 -2.36
N PHE A 327 -15.45 6.80 -2.63
CA PHE A 327 -14.38 7.33 -1.80
C PHE A 327 -13.15 7.65 -2.65
N THR A 328 -12.67 8.89 -2.58
CA THR A 328 -11.44 9.33 -3.24
C THR A 328 -10.72 10.27 -2.28
N ASN A 329 -9.59 9.82 -1.72
CA ASN A 329 -8.80 10.59 -0.77
C ASN A 329 -7.39 9.98 -0.62
N THR A 330 -6.53 10.65 0.14
CA THR A 330 -5.19 10.20 0.48
C THR A 330 -5.24 9.31 1.70
N LEU A 331 -4.78 8.07 1.54
CA LEU A 331 -4.74 7.03 2.57
C LEU A 331 -3.34 6.43 2.73
N ASP A 332 -2.51 6.57 1.69
CA ASP A 332 -1.18 6.00 1.62
C ASP A 332 -0.14 7.07 1.92
N TYR A 333 0.83 6.75 2.77
CA TYR A 333 1.86 7.69 3.18
C TYR A 333 3.24 7.05 3.15
N ILE A 334 4.24 7.91 2.92
CA ILE A 334 5.63 7.64 3.26
C ILE A 334 6.02 8.69 4.30
N PHE A 335 6.27 8.24 5.52
CA PHE A 335 6.79 9.02 6.62
C PHE A 335 8.29 8.83 6.74
N ILE A 336 8.98 9.90 7.12
CA ILE A 336 10.39 9.92 7.44
C ILE A 336 10.59 10.46 8.85
N SER A 337 11.44 9.81 9.64
CA SER A 337 11.87 10.40 10.91
C SER A 337 12.87 11.53 10.62
N PRO A 338 12.58 12.79 11.02
CA PRO A 338 13.43 13.92 10.69
C PRO A 338 14.86 13.75 11.20
N SER A 339 15.84 14.10 10.37
CA SER A 339 17.26 14.06 10.67
C SER A 339 18.00 14.98 9.70
N ASP A 340 19.12 15.56 10.13
CA ASP A 340 19.94 16.45 9.29
C ASP A 340 20.61 15.72 8.12
N PHE A 341 20.68 14.39 8.18
CA PHE A 341 21.48 13.59 7.25
C PHE A 341 20.67 12.93 6.15
N ILE A 342 19.34 12.80 6.29
CA ILE A 342 18.47 12.20 5.27
C ILE A 342 17.40 13.19 4.81
N LYS A 343 17.22 13.31 3.49
CA LYS A 343 16.15 14.14 2.93
C LYS A 343 15.57 13.55 1.64
N PRO A 344 14.29 13.80 1.34
CA PRO A 344 13.74 13.52 0.02
C PRO A 344 14.35 14.48 -1.02
N VAL A 345 14.77 13.96 -2.17
CA VAL A 345 15.32 14.74 -3.29
C VAL A 345 14.45 14.69 -4.54
N SER A 346 13.59 13.68 -4.66
CA SER A 346 12.53 13.64 -5.66
C SER A 346 11.34 12.84 -5.15
N ILE A 347 10.15 13.14 -5.66
CA ILE A 347 8.90 12.43 -5.33
C ILE A 347 8.22 11.95 -6.61
N LEU A 348 7.49 10.83 -6.52
CA LEU A 348 6.70 10.32 -7.63
C LEU A 348 5.48 11.21 -7.83
N GLN A 349 5.27 11.69 -9.06
CA GLN A 349 4.08 12.48 -9.35
C GLN A 349 2.80 11.65 -9.29
N LEU A 350 1.76 12.24 -8.71
CA LEU A 350 0.40 11.72 -8.76
C LEU A 350 -0.45 12.47 -9.81
N PRO A 351 -1.47 11.82 -10.39
CA PRO A 351 -2.45 12.46 -11.27
C PRO A 351 -3.29 13.51 -10.55
N GLU A 352 -3.58 14.60 -11.24
CA GLU A 352 -4.69 15.49 -10.88
C GLU A 352 -6.04 14.79 -11.13
N PRO A 353 -7.13 15.16 -10.41
CA PRO A 353 -8.43 14.50 -10.51
C PRO A 353 -9.04 14.46 -11.92
N ASP A 354 -8.69 15.42 -12.78
CA ASP A 354 -9.13 15.54 -14.17
C ASP A 354 -8.23 14.80 -15.17
N SER A 355 -7.15 14.15 -14.70
CA SER A 355 -6.22 13.43 -15.55
C SER A 355 -6.94 12.28 -16.29
N PRO A 356 -6.78 12.15 -17.63
CA PRO A 356 -7.50 11.14 -18.42
C PRO A 356 -7.28 9.68 -17.98
N ASP A 357 -6.18 9.40 -17.28
CA ASP A 357 -5.87 8.05 -16.78
C ASP A 357 -6.60 7.67 -15.48
N VAL A 358 -7.22 8.62 -14.79
CA VAL A 358 -8.01 8.37 -13.56
C VAL A 358 -9.48 8.75 -13.69
N VAL A 359 -9.85 9.49 -14.74
CA VAL A 359 -11.26 9.73 -15.08
C VAL A 359 -11.98 8.39 -15.26
N GLY A 360 -13.08 8.21 -14.54
CA GLY A 360 -13.81 6.94 -14.48
C GLY A 360 -13.37 6.00 -13.34
N PHE A 361 -12.53 6.47 -12.43
CA PHE A 361 -12.05 5.78 -11.22
C PHE A 361 -11.14 4.58 -11.50
N LEU A 362 -10.64 3.98 -10.42
CA LEU A 362 -9.67 2.89 -10.42
C LEU A 362 -10.28 1.61 -9.81
N PRO A 363 -9.81 0.40 -10.15
CA PRO A 363 -8.84 0.09 -11.20
C PRO A 363 -9.39 0.30 -12.62
N ASN A 364 -8.51 0.53 -13.59
CA ASN A 364 -8.90 0.70 -14.99
C ASN A 364 -7.84 0.14 -15.97
N HIS A 365 -7.85 0.57 -17.23
CA HIS A 365 -6.87 0.12 -18.23
C HIS A 365 -5.44 0.61 -17.99
N HIS A 366 -5.27 1.72 -17.28
CA HIS A 366 -3.97 2.34 -17.00
C HIS A 366 -3.43 1.95 -15.62
N HIS A 367 -4.32 1.73 -14.66
CA HIS A 367 -3.98 1.49 -13.25
C HIS A 367 -4.60 0.19 -12.76
N PRO A 368 -3.80 -0.80 -12.32
CA PRO A 368 -4.29 -2.14 -11.97
C PRO A 368 -4.76 -2.30 -10.51
N SER A 369 -4.68 -1.24 -9.70
CA SER A 369 -5.18 -1.15 -8.33
C SER A 369 -6.15 0.02 -8.22
N ASP A 370 -6.98 0.03 -7.18
CA ASP A 370 -7.80 1.19 -6.78
C ASP A 370 -6.98 2.26 -6.04
N HIS A 371 -5.76 1.91 -5.64
CA HIS A 371 -4.74 2.83 -5.17
C HIS A 371 -3.73 3.19 -6.26
N LEU A 372 -3.01 4.29 -6.05
CA LEU A 372 -1.89 4.74 -6.86
C LEU A 372 -0.59 4.51 -6.08
N PRO A 373 0.50 4.10 -6.76
CA PRO A 373 1.79 4.03 -6.10
C PRO A 373 2.26 5.43 -5.71
N ILE A 374 2.83 5.55 -4.52
CA ILE A 374 3.54 6.74 -4.06
C ILE A 374 5.01 6.40 -3.91
N GLY A 375 5.92 7.33 -4.18
CA GLY A 375 7.35 7.08 -3.99
C GLY A 375 8.18 8.32 -3.75
N ALA A 376 9.36 8.13 -3.18
CA ALA A 376 10.36 9.17 -3.05
C ALA A 376 11.78 8.60 -3.24
N GLU A 377 12.66 9.42 -3.81
CA GLU A 377 14.11 9.21 -3.77
C GLU A 377 14.67 10.00 -2.59
N PHE A 378 15.49 9.33 -1.79
CA PHE A 378 16.15 9.93 -0.64
C PHE A 378 17.64 10.08 -0.90
N GLU A 379 18.24 11.14 -0.35
CA GLU A 379 19.68 11.31 -0.25
C GLU A 379 20.09 11.29 1.23
N ILE A 380 20.98 10.38 1.58
CA ILE A 380 21.66 10.35 2.89
C ILE A 380 23.06 10.90 2.72
N ARG A 381 23.44 11.86 3.56
CA ARG A 381 24.79 12.43 3.65
C ARG A 381 25.49 11.87 4.88
N ARG A 382 26.82 11.94 4.89
CA ARG A 382 27.58 11.56 6.09
C ARG A 382 27.26 12.52 7.23
N GLU A 383 27.25 11.98 8.44
CA GLU A 383 27.22 12.76 9.67
C GLU A 383 28.43 13.68 9.81
#